data_AF-A0AAW2FFC4-F1
#
_entry.id   AF-A0AAW2FFC4-F1
#
_cell.length_a   1.000
_cell.length_b   1.000
_cell.length_c   1.000
_cell.angle_alpha   90.00
_cell.angle_beta   90.00
_cell.angle_gamma   90.00
#
_symmetry.space_group_name_H-M   'P 1'
#
loop_
_entity.id
_entity.type
_entity.pdbx_description
1 polymer ?
#
loop_
_entity_poly.entity_id
_entity_poly.type
_entity_poly.pdbx_seq_one_letter_code
_entity_poly.pdbx_strand_id
1 'polypeptide(L)'
;MAQRKAEFQDLQRALRVTKIIDDFTKPHLVFLAMWLLRKRRAKVDMTAQLESPLYRAMSKIAETLWHVIDIESEEEKLVDMYWILSGLFMQVEKLQKEVVKLQDCTYALLEKEDVELYKYLVKIDTLYNLPYDAWFYSCFAGIICNGSIAKIWDKITVGAYRILIFVTVVMLTTLRRLLLRCENIDHVLDTINNITEETSELIVNKAIESMQQSGTTQQVDMYFTKHS
;
A
#
# COMPACT_ATOMS: atom_id res chain seq x y z
N MET A 1 -20.48 -10.34 -15.51
CA MET A 1 -20.22 -11.45 -14.57
C MET A 1 -19.71 -12.71 -15.27
N ALA A 2 -20.46 -13.32 -16.21
CA ALA A 2 -20.08 -14.61 -16.83
C ALA A 2 -18.68 -14.66 -17.47
N GLN A 3 -18.30 -13.66 -18.27
CA GLN A 3 -16.98 -13.60 -18.90
C GLN A 3 -15.83 -13.48 -17.87
N ARG A 4 -16.03 -12.67 -16.83
CA ARG A 4 -15.07 -12.47 -15.73
C ARG A 4 -14.83 -13.76 -14.93
N LYS A 5 -15.90 -14.54 -14.71
CA LYS A 5 -15.86 -15.84 -14.05
C LYS A 5 -15.15 -16.89 -14.91
N ALA A 6 -15.44 -16.93 -16.21
CA ALA A 6 -14.77 -17.84 -17.14
C ALA A 6 -13.25 -17.58 -17.21
N GLU A 7 -12.83 -16.32 -17.40
CA GLU A 7 -11.40 -15.97 -17.44
C GLU A 7 -10.68 -16.29 -16.12
N PHE A 8 -11.35 -16.05 -14.98
CA PHE A 8 -10.84 -16.42 -13.67
C PHE A 8 -10.58 -17.93 -13.57
N GLN A 9 -11.57 -18.75 -13.96
CA GLN A 9 -11.47 -20.21 -13.92
C GLN A 9 -10.39 -20.74 -14.88
N ASP A 10 -10.26 -20.16 -16.07
CA ASP A 10 -9.24 -20.54 -17.05
C ASP A 10 -7.81 -20.27 -16.52
N LEU A 11 -7.59 -19.09 -15.93
CA LEU A 11 -6.31 -18.72 -15.33
C LEU A 11 -5.95 -19.63 -14.14
N GLN A 12 -6.92 -19.90 -13.25
CA GLN A 12 -6.72 -20.78 -12.11
C GLN A 12 -6.39 -22.21 -12.56
N ARG A 13 -7.13 -22.72 -13.57
CA ARG A 13 -6.89 -24.03 -14.16
C ARG A 13 -5.51 -24.12 -14.80
N ALA A 14 -5.09 -23.10 -15.55
CA ALA A 14 -3.78 -23.07 -16.18
C ALA A 14 -2.66 -23.20 -15.14
N LEU A 15 -2.72 -22.44 -14.04
CA LEU A 15 -1.73 -22.51 -12.97
C LEU A 15 -1.66 -23.88 -12.30
N ARG A 16 -2.81 -24.51 -12.04
CA ARG A 16 -2.88 -25.88 -11.48
C ARG A 16 -2.26 -26.92 -12.41
N VAL A 17 -2.57 -26.86 -13.71
CA VAL A 17 -2.01 -27.77 -14.73
C VAL A 17 -0.50 -27.62 -14.82
N THR A 18 0.01 -26.39 -14.72
CA THR A 18 1.46 -26.11 -14.70
C THR A 18 2.14 -26.37 -13.36
N LYS A 19 1.39 -26.82 -12.33
CA LYS A 19 1.87 -27.07 -10.97
C LYS A 19 2.54 -25.86 -10.31
N ILE A 20 2.12 -24.66 -10.70
CA ILE A 20 2.58 -23.41 -10.07
C ILE A 20 1.83 -23.18 -8.75
N ILE A 21 0.58 -23.65 -8.67
CA ILE A 21 -0.25 -23.63 -7.46
C ILE A 21 -0.78 -25.03 -7.18
N ASP A 22 -1.03 -25.29 -5.90
CA ASP A 22 -1.69 -26.47 -5.38
C ASP A 22 -2.85 -26.08 -4.43
N ASP A 23 -3.50 -27.07 -3.82
CA ASP A 23 -4.61 -26.85 -2.90
C ASP A 23 -4.17 -26.26 -1.54
N PHE A 24 -2.87 -26.19 -1.26
CA PHE A 24 -2.31 -25.60 -0.04
C PHE A 24 -1.82 -24.16 -0.26
N THR A 25 -1.79 -23.69 -1.50
CA THR A 25 -1.34 -22.36 -1.86
C THR A 25 -2.33 -21.32 -1.36
N LYS A 26 -1.84 -20.34 -0.58
CA LYS A 26 -2.69 -19.30 0.00
C LYS A 26 -3.42 -18.49 -1.09
N PRO A 27 -4.71 -18.12 -0.91
CA PRO A 27 -5.49 -17.42 -1.93
C PRO A 27 -4.85 -16.14 -2.47
N HIS A 28 -4.21 -15.34 -1.61
CA HIS A 28 -3.53 -14.11 -2.02
C HIS A 28 -2.35 -14.34 -2.99
N LEU A 29 -1.64 -15.48 -2.87
CA LEU A 29 -0.57 -15.86 -3.80
C LEU A 29 -1.16 -16.36 -5.12
N VAL A 30 -2.28 -17.06 -5.08
CA VAL A 30 -3.00 -17.51 -6.27
C VAL A 30 -3.43 -16.31 -7.13
N PHE A 31 -4.03 -15.28 -6.53
CA PHE A 31 -4.44 -14.07 -7.27
C PHE A 31 -3.27 -13.37 -7.96
N LEU A 32 -2.13 -13.27 -7.26
CA LEU A 32 -0.94 -12.62 -7.82
C LEU A 32 -0.33 -13.45 -8.95
N ALA A 33 -0.24 -14.77 -8.80
CA ALA A 33 0.20 -15.67 -9.86
C ALA A 33 -0.72 -15.61 -11.09
N MET A 34 -2.04 -15.55 -10.89
CA MET A 34 -3.01 -15.41 -11.98
C MET A 34 -2.82 -14.08 -12.72
N TRP A 35 -2.58 -13.00 -11.99
CA TRP A 35 -2.34 -11.68 -12.59
C TRP A 35 -1.02 -11.64 -13.38
N LEU A 36 0.05 -12.24 -12.86
CA LEU A 36 1.33 -12.36 -13.57
C LEU A 36 1.20 -13.19 -14.84
N LEU A 37 0.49 -14.31 -14.78
CA LEU A 37 0.21 -15.16 -15.95
C LEU A 37 -0.55 -14.36 -17.02
N ARG A 38 -1.62 -13.66 -16.62
CA ARG A 38 -2.43 -12.82 -17.51
C ARG A 38 -1.62 -11.72 -18.19
N LYS A 39 -0.68 -11.10 -17.45
CA LYS A 39 0.24 -10.08 -17.99
C LYS A 39 1.39 -10.66 -18.81
N ARG A 40 1.49 -11.99 -18.95
CA ARG A 40 2.60 -12.72 -19.58
C ARG A 40 3.96 -12.41 -18.93
N ARG A 41 3.96 -12.23 -17.61
CA ARG A 41 5.14 -11.91 -16.78
C ARG A 41 5.48 -13.00 -15.76
N ALA A 42 4.77 -14.13 -15.81
CA ALA A 42 5.11 -15.30 -15.02
C ALA A 42 6.50 -15.82 -15.43
N LYS A 43 7.42 -15.88 -14.48
CA LYS A 43 8.74 -16.50 -14.65
C LYS A 43 8.66 -17.99 -14.35
N VAL A 44 9.70 -18.73 -14.79
CA VAL A 44 9.83 -20.17 -14.53
C VAL A 44 9.89 -20.43 -13.02
N ASP A 45 10.70 -19.65 -12.30
CA ASP A 45 10.73 -19.67 -10.83
C ASP A 45 9.75 -18.62 -10.28
N MET A 46 8.49 -19.03 -10.16
CA MET A 46 7.44 -18.17 -9.61
C MET A 46 7.69 -17.88 -8.13
N THR A 47 8.20 -18.84 -7.36
CA THR A 47 8.48 -18.67 -5.94
C THR A 47 9.49 -17.55 -5.73
N ALA A 48 10.64 -17.59 -6.40
CA ALA A 48 11.63 -16.52 -6.32
C ALA A 48 11.10 -15.18 -6.84
N GLN A 49 10.22 -15.19 -7.86
CA GLN A 49 9.57 -13.97 -8.33
C GLN A 49 8.71 -13.33 -7.23
N LEU A 50 7.86 -14.12 -6.56
CA LEU A 50 6.95 -13.63 -5.53
C LEU A 50 7.67 -13.06 -4.30
N GLU A 51 8.93 -13.43 -4.07
CA GLU A 51 9.75 -12.89 -2.98
C GLU A 51 10.27 -11.46 -3.23
N SER A 52 10.10 -10.90 -4.43
CA SER A 52 10.51 -9.50 -4.67
C SER A 52 9.71 -8.52 -3.79
N PRO A 53 10.29 -7.37 -3.38
CA PRO A 53 9.61 -6.40 -2.51
C PRO A 53 8.24 -5.94 -3.05
N LEU A 54 8.15 -5.69 -4.37
CA LEU A 54 6.91 -5.28 -5.03
C LEU A 54 5.82 -6.35 -4.91
N TYR A 55 6.16 -7.61 -5.22
CA TYR A 55 5.20 -8.70 -5.23
C TYR A 55 4.81 -9.14 -3.82
N ARG A 56 5.73 -9.09 -2.84
CA ARG A 56 5.39 -9.24 -1.42
C ARG A 56 4.40 -8.16 -0.96
N ALA A 57 4.58 -6.92 -1.40
CA ALA A 57 3.66 -5.83 -1.08
C ALA A 57 2.28 -5.99 -1.75
N MET A 58 2.23 -6.42 -3.01
CA MET A 58 0.98 -6.78 -3.70
C MET A 58 0.26 -7.96 -3.03
N SER A 59 1.02 -8.94 -2.53
CA SER A 59 0.48 -10.05 -1.74
C SER A 59 -0.18 -9.57 -0.45
N LYS A 60 0.43 -8.60 0.26
CA LYS A 60 -0.19 -7.96 1.44
C LYS A 60 -1.49 -7.23 1.08
N ILE A 61 -1.55 -6.53 -0.05
CA ILE A 61 -2.79 -5.91 -0.52
C ILE A 61 -3.89 -6.97 -0.71
N ALA A 62 -3.56 -8.10 -1.34
CA ALA A 62 -4.50 -9.20 -1.54
C ALA A 62 -4.99 -9.81 -0.22
N GLU A 63 -4.11 -9.99 0.75
CA GLU A 63 -4.44 -10.46 2.09
C GLU A 63 -5.32 -9.43 2.84
N THR A 64 -4.99 -8.15 2.82
CA THR A 64 -5.80 -7.10 3.44
C THR A 64 -7.18 -6.98 2.78
N LEU A 65 -7.26 -7.02 1.44
CA LEU A 65 -8.53 -6.96 0.73
C LEU A 65 -9.47 -8.12 1.11
N TRP A 66 -8.89 -9.29 1.44
CA TRP A 66 -9.65 -10.45 1.90
C TRP A 66 -10.61 -10.11 3.06
N HIS A 67 -10.11 -9.28 3.99
CA HIS A 67 -10.80 -8.86 5.19
C HIS A 67 -11.64 -7.58 5.03
N VAL A 68 -11.42 -6.82 3.95
CA VAL A 68 -12.18 -5.58 3.67
C VAL A 68 -13.47 -5.90 2.93
N ILE A 69 -13.45 -6.88 2.02
CA ILE A 69 -14.62 -7.23 1.21
C ILE A 69 -15.54 -8.18 1.98
N ASP A 70 -16.77 -7.73 2.18
CA ASP A 70 -17.88 -8.52 2.70
C ASP A 70 -18.79 -8.98 1.55
N ILE A 71 -18.60 -10.21 1.09
CA ILE A 71 -19.41 -10.86 0.05
C ILE A 71 -19.83 -12.23 0.60
N GLU A 72 -21.13 -12.50 0.57
CA GLU A 72 -21.73 -13.69 1.17
C GLU A 72 -21.33 -15.00 0.45
N SER A 73 -21.22 -14.96 -0.88
CA SER A 73 -20.84 -16.12 -1.69
C SER A 73 -19.33 -16.21 -1.85
N GLU A 74 -18.71 -17.27 -1.34
CA GLU A 74 -17.26 -17.49 -1.43
C GLU A 74 -16.77 -17.54 -2.88
N GLU A 75 -17.54 -18.18 -3.78
CA GLU A 75 -17.16 -18.27 -5.20
C GLU A 75 -17.19 -16.89 -5.89
N GLU A 76 -18.20 -16.08 -5.60
CA GLU A 76 -18.29 -14.71 -6.15
C GLU A 76 -17.22 -13.81 -5.54
N LYS A 77 -16.94 -13.96 -4.24
CA LYS A 77 -15.90 -13.23 -3.52
C LYS A 77 -14.53 -13.43 -4.17
N LEU A 78 -14.17 -14.66 -4.54
CA LEU A 78 -12.91 -14.96 -5.22
C LEU A 78 -12.78 -14.27 -6.58
N VAL A 79 -13.85 -14.31 -7.38
CA VAL A 79 -13.86 -13.68 -8.71
C VAL A 79 -13.74 -12.16 -8.58
N ASP A 80 -14.57 -11.54 -7.74
CA ASP A 80 -14.56 -10.09 -7.57
C ASP A 80 -13.24 -9.59 -6.97
N MET A 81 -12.68 -10.31 -5.99
CA MET A 81 -11.36 -10.02 -5.45
C MET A 81 -10.30 -10.01 -6.53
N TYR A 82 -10.24 -11.02 -7.39
CA TYR A 82 -9.25 -11.06 -8.45
C TYR A 82 -9.34 -9.84 -9.37
N TRP A 83 -10.55 -9.40 -9.70
CA TRP A 83 -10.75 -8.26 -10.59
C TRP A 83 -10.43 -6.92 -9.91
N ILE A 84 -10.80 -6.75 -8.64
CA ILE A 84 -10.46 -5.58 -7.84
C ILE A 84 -8.93 -5.51 -7.66
N LEU A 85 -8.29 -6.62 -7.27
CA LEU A 85 -6.84 -6.72 -7.13
C LEU A 85 -6.12 -6.46 -8.44
N SER A 86 -6.63 -6.98 -9.56
CA SER A 86 -6.07 -6.69 -10.88
C SER A 86 -6.04 -5.19 -11.16
N GLY A 87 -7.08 -4.46 -10.76
CA GLY A 87 -7.14 -3.00 -10.83
C GLY A 87 -6.11 -2.32 -9.92
N LEU A 88 -6.06 -2.71 -8.65
CA LEU A 88 -5.11 -2.16 -7.67
C LEU A 88 -3.66 -2.42 -8.05
N PHE A 89 -3.32 -3.65 -8.47
CA PHE A 89 -1.97 -4.02 -8.91
C PHE A 89 -1.51 -3.16 -10.09
N MET A 90 -2.40 -2.85 -11.04
CA MET A 90 -2.07 -1.92 -12.13
C MET A 90 -1.75 -0.51 -11.62
N GLN A 91 -2.40 -0.05 -10.56
CA GLN A 91 -2.07 1.25 -9.95
C GLN A 91 -0.74 1.18 -9.20
N VAL A 92 -0.47 0.09 -8.47
CA VAL A 92 0.82 -0.13 -7.79
C VAL A 92 1.98 -0.19 -8.77
N GLU A 93 1.82 -0.81 -9.95
CA GLU A 93 2.85 -0.80 -11.00
C GLU A 93 3.17 0.61 -11.50
N LYS A 94 2.17 1.49 -11.59
CA LYS A 94 2.38 2.90 -11.99
C LYS A 94 3.05 3.66 -10.85
N LEU A 95 2.53 3.48 -9.64
CA LEU A 95 3.06 4.06 -8.40
C LEU A 95 4.53 3.74 -8.21
N GLN A 96 4.97 2.53 -8.57
CA GLN A 96 6.37 2.11 -8.42
C GLN A 96 7.37 3.10 -9.02
N LYS A 97 7.01 3.74 -10.13
CA LYS A 97 7.87 4.71 -10.83
C LYS A 97 7.96 6.06 -10.11
N GLU A 98 6.98 6.37 -9.25
CA GLU A 98 6.84 7.64 -8.54
C GLU A 98 7.35 7.57 -7.09
N VAL A 99 7.72 6.38 -6.58
CA VAL A 99 7.99 6.16 -5.15
C VAL A 99 9.09 7.08 -4.62
N VAL A 100 10.21 7.23 -5.33
CA VAL A 100 11.30 8.14 -4.93
C VAL A 100 10.80 9.57 -4.79
N LYS A 101 10.01 10.05 -5.75
CA LYS A 101 9.41 11.39 -5.71
C LYS A 101 8.45 11.55 -4.52
N LEU A 102 7.65 10.52 -4.22
CA LEU A 102 6.75 10.53 -3.06
C LEU A 102 7.53 10.55 -1.74
N GLN A 103 8.67 9.86 -1.66
CA GLN A 103 9.55 9.87 -0.50
C GLN A 103 10.10 11.28 -0.26
N ASP A 104 10.68 11.91 -1.28
CA ASP A 104 11.21 13.27 -1.19
C ASP A 104 10.13 14.28 -0.75
N CYS A 105 8.93 14.16 -1.32
CA CYS A 105 7.80 14.99 -0.93
C CYS A 105 7.35 14.73 0.52
N THR A 106 7.51 13.51 1.02
CA THR A 106 7.22 13.15 2.41
C THR A 106 8.19 13.82 3.36
N TYR A 107 9.49 13.85 3.04
CA TYR A 107 10.49 14.55 3.84
C TYR A 107 10.19 16.04 3.91
N ALA A 108 9.97 16.68 2.76
CA ALA A 108 9.70 18.11 2.69
C ALA A 108 8.40 18.49 3.43
N LEU A 109 7.35 17.68 3.31
CA LEU A 109 6.10 17.93 4.01
C LEU A 109 6.25 17.72 5.53
N LEU A 110 6.96 16.67 5.96
CA LEU A 110 7.22 16.44 7.38
C LEU A 110 8.04 17.56 8.01
N GLU A 111 9.10 18.02 7.35
CA GLU A 111 9.93 19.13 7.82
C GLU A 111 9.10 20.41 8.02
N LYS A 112 8.14 20.66 7.12
CA LYS A 112 7.23 21.80 7.20
C LYS A 112 6.21 21.67 8.33
N GLU A 113 5.59 20.50 8.48
CA GLU A 113 4.50 20.27 9.44
C GLU A 113 5.00 20.09 10.88
N ASP A 114 6.15 19.42 11.06
CA ASP A 114 6.77 19.19 12.37
C ASP A 114 8.29 19.10 12.25
N VAL A 115 8.93 20.28 12.20
CA VAL A 115 10.38 20.42 12.10
C VAL A 115 11.13 19.75 13.26
N GLU A 116 10.53 19.66 14.45
CA GLU A 116 11.17 19.06 15.62
C GLU A 116 11.21 17.54 15.48
N LEU A 117 10.08 16.92 15.10
CA LEU A 117 10.03 15.49 14.81
C LEU A 117 10.94 15.13 13.64
N TYR A 118 10.93 15.92 12.56
CA TYR A 118 11.81 15.74 11.41
C TYR A 118 13.28 15.68 11.84
N LYS A 119 13.75 16.73 12.54
CA LYS A 119 15.14 16.80 13.02
C LYS A 119 15.48 15.66 13.97
N TYR A 120 14.54 15.25 14.82
CA TYR A 120 14.74 14.12 15.72
C TYR A 120 14.94 12.81 14.94
N LEU A 121 14.04 12.47 14.01
CA LEU A 121 14.13 11.23 13.22
C LEU A 121 15.39 11.19 12.35
N VAL A 122 15.85 12.34 11.86
CA VAL A 122 17.15 12.48 11.18
C VAL A 122 18.31 12.25 12.16
N LYS A 123 18.26 12.85 13.35
CA LYS A 123 19.32 12.72 14.38
C LYS A 123 19.55 11.27 14.81
N ILE A 124 18.48 10.47 14.92
CA ILE A 124 18.58 9.04 15.27
C ILE A 124 18.77 8.13 14.04
N ASP A 125 19.07 8.70 12.86
CA ASP A 125 19.30 7.99 11.59
C ASP A 125 18.14 7.04 11.20
N THR A 126 16.91 7.43 11.48
CA THR A 126 15.72 6.62 11.17
C THR A 126 14.97 7.13 9.95
N LEU A 127 14.89 8.45 9.75
CA LEU A 127 13.97 9.03 8.77
C LEU A 127 14.19 8.46 7.38
N TYR A 128 15.43 8.42 6.89
CA TYR A 128 15.75 7.95 5.54
C TYR A 128 15.81 6.42 5.43
N ASN A 129 15.81 5.71 6.56
CA ASN A 129 15.90 4.26 6.63
C ASN A 129 14.53 3.58 6.83
N LEU A 130 13.46 4.36 6.99
CA LEU A 130 12.10 3.84 7.05
C LEU A 130 11.73 3.08 5.76
N PRO A 131 10.89 2.03 5.84
CA PRO A 131 10.57 1.15 4.72
C PRO A 131 9.48 1.76 3.82
N TYR A 132 9.72 2.97 3.30
CA TYR A 132 8.79 3.69 2.44
C TYR A 132 8.36 2.88 1.21
N ASP A 133 9.30 2.15 0.59
CA ASP A 133 9.01 1.23 -0.50
C ASP A 133 7.94 0.22 -0.10
N ALA A 134 8.08 -0.40 1.08
CA ALA A 134 7.11 -1.37 1.56
C ALA A 134 5.75 -0.72 1.81
N TRP A 135 5.72 0.46 2.45
CA TRP A 135 4.48 1.19 2.74
C TRP A 135 3.76 1.66 1.47
N PHE A 136 4.50 2.17 0.49
CA PHE A 136 3.93 2.70 -0.74
C PHE A 136 3.52 1.59 -1.69
N TYR A 137 4.37 0.58 -1.92
CA TYR A 137 3.98 -0.57 -2.75
C TYR A 137 2.80 -1.33 -2.16
N SER A 138 2.70 -1.44 -0.83
CA SER A 138 1.56 -2.10 -0.18
C SER A 138 0.37 -1.18 0.00
N CYS A 139 0.49 0.10 -0.35
CA CYS A 139 -0.54 1.12 -0.11
C CYS A 139 -1.03 1.10 1.35
N PHE A 140 -0.09 0.93 2.29
CA PHE A 140 -0.29 0.75 3.74
C PHE A 140 -1.01 -0.53 4.18
N ALA A 141 -1.22 -1.51 3.29
CA ALA A 141 -1.72 -2.83 3.66
C ALA A 141 -0.84 -3.47 4.75
N GLY A 142 -1.48 -3.92 5.83
CA GLY A 142 -0.82 -4.50 7.01
C GLY A 142 -0.25 -3.48 8.00
N ILE A 143 -0.38 -2.17 7.75
CA ILE A 143 0.01 -1.10 8.69
C ILE A 143 -1.25 -0.38 9.18
N ILE A 144 -2.08 0.09 8.26
CA ILE A 144 -3.37 0.70 8.57
C ILE A 144 -4.41 -0.41 8.68
N CYS A 145 -5.24 -0.36 9.72
CA CYS A 145 -6.26 -1.37 9.99
C CYS A 145 -7.26 -1.51 8.83
N ASN A 146 -7.77 -2.73 8.66
CA ASN A 146 -8.67 -3.11 7.55
C ASN A 146 -9.94 -2.24 7.50
N GLY A 147 -10.46 -1.76 8.65
CA GLY A 147 -11.64 -0.89 8.70
C GLY A 147 -11.47 0.46 8.00
N SER A 148 -10.23 0.97 7.90
CA SER A 148 -9.96 2.32 7.37
C SER A 148 -9.16 2.32 6.06
N ILE A 149 -8.46 1.21 5.75
CA ILE A 149 -7.59 1.10 4.56
C ILE A 149 -8.32 1.36 3.24
N ALA A 150 -9.60 0.98 3.14
CA ALA A 150 -10.41 1.12 1.92
C ALA A 150 -10.48 2.58 1.45
N LYS A 151 -10.54 3.54 2.38
CA LYS A 151 -10.60 4.98 2.07
C LYS A 151 -9.31 5.49 1.42
N ILE A 152 -8.16 4.91 1.77
CA ILE A 152 -6.90 5.20 1.08
C ILE A 152 -6.96 4.63 -0.35
N TRP A 153 -7.40 3.39 -0.48
CA TRP A 153 -7.47 2.70 -1.77
C TRP A 153 -8.46 3.37 -2.74
N ASP A 154 -9.56 3.95 -2.25
CA ASP A 154 -10.47 4.77 -3.05
C ASP A 154 -9.77 5.96 -3.74
N LYS A 155 -8.76 6.56 -3.10
CA LYS A 155 -7.95 7.62 -3.73
C LYS A 155 -6.96 7.07 -4.74
N ILE A 156 -6.39 5.89 -4.47
CA ILE A 156 -5.41 5.25 -5.35
C ILE A 156 -6.06 4.73 -6.63
N THR A 157 -7.30 4.22 -6.56
CA THR A 157 -8.01 3.72 -7.74
C THR A 157 -8.25 4.81 -8.79
N VAL A 158 -8.41 6.07 -8.36
CA VAL A 158 -8.52 7.25 -9.24
C VAL A 158 -7.16 7.90 -9.56
N GLY A 159 -6.04 7.30 -9.16
CA GLY A 159 -4.68 7.76 -9.46
C GLY A 159 -4.14 8.87 -8.55
N ALA A 160 -4.81 9.18 -7.44
CA ALA A 160 -4.39 10.22 -6.51
C ALA A 160 -3.33 9.71 -5.50
N TYR A 161 -2.16 9.30 -6.00
CA TYR A 161 -1.07 8.71 -5.19
C TYR A 161 -0.51 9.63 -4.09
N ARG A 162 -0.72 10.95 -4.22
CA ARG A 162 -0.34 11.94 -3.20
C ARG A 162 -0.91 11.62 -1.82
N ILE A 163 -2.03 10.89 -1.73
CA ILE A 163 -2.59 10.43 -0.44
C ILE A 163 -1.55 9.70 0.42
N LEU A 164 -0.63 8.94 -0.18
CA LEU A 164 0.37 8.15 0.55
C LEU A 164 1.35 9.05 1.33
N ILE A 165 1.68 10.22 0.77
CA ILE A 165 2.50 11.23 1.45
C ILE A 165 1.78 11.71 2.70
N PHE A 166 0.51 12.11 2.55
CA PHE A 166 -0.30 12.62 3.67
C PHE A 166 -0.52 11.57 4.75
N VAL A 167 -0.81 10.32 4.37
CA VAL A 167 -0.93 9.22 5.34
C VAL A 167 0.38 9.05 6.11
N THR A 168 1.53 9.12 5.45
CA THR A 168 2.83 9.00 6.13
C THR A 168 3.06 10.13 7.12
N VAL A 169 2.91 11.38 6.69
CA VAL A 169 3.16 12.55 7.55
C VAL A 169 2.18 12.59 8.71
N VAL A 170 0.90 12.33 8.45
CA VAL A 170 -0.12 12.27 9.51
C VAL A 170 0.15 11.12 10.47
N MET A 171 0.56 9.95 10.00
CA MET A 171 0.93 8.82 10.85
C MET A 171 2.10 9.19 11.77
N LEU A 172 3.19 9.73 11.23
CA LEU A 172 4.37 10.12 12.01
C LEU A 172 4.03 11.22 13.03
N THR A 173 3.29 12.25 12.62
CA THR A 173 2.90 13.37 13.52
C THR A 173 1.86 12.96 14.55
N THR A 174 0.99 12.00 14.26
CA THR A 174 0.04 11.44 15.24
C THR A 174 0.79 10.65 16.32
N LEU A 175 1.80 9.88 15.91
CA LEU A 175 2.64 9.09 16.82
C LEU A 175 3.79 9.90 17.45
N ARG A 176 3.87 11.21 17.19
CA ARG A 176 4.96 12.12 17.58
C ARG A 176 5.51 11.85 18.99
N ARG A 177 4.62 11.82 19.99
CA ARG A 177 5.01 11.67 21.41
C ARG A 177 5.72 10.35 21.69
N LEU A 178 5.37 9.29 20.96
CA LEU A 178 6.00 7.97 21.06
C LEU A 178 7.31 7.96 20.28
N LEU A 179 7.29 8.49 19.05
CA LEU A 179 8.47 8.53 18.18
C LEU A 179 9.64 9.33 18.76
N LEU A 180 9.36 10.45 19.44
CA LEU A 180 10.40 11.24 20.13
C LEU A 180 11.08 10.51 21.30
N ARG A 181 10.54 9.37 21.73
CA ARG A 181 11.13 8.53 22.79
C ARG A 181 11.87 7.32 22.23
N CYS A 182 11.76 7.07 20.92
CA CYS A 182 12.47 5.97 20.26
C CYS A 182 13.94 6.33 20.09
N GLU A 183 14.84 5.38 20.32
CA GLU A 183 16.28 5.59 20.22
C GLU A 183 16.87 5.07 18.90
N ASN A 184 16.15 4.21 18.19
CA ASN A 184 16.59 3.56 16.96
C ASN A 184 15.38 3.20 16.07
N ILE A 185 15.68 2.69 14.87
CA ILE A 185 14.66 2.35 13.86
C ILE A 185 13.72 1.23 14.32
N ASP A 186 14.21 0.24 15.06
CA ASP A 186 13.39 -0.90 15.48
C ASP A 186 12.26 -0.45 16.40
N HIS A 187 12.55 0.42 17.37
CA HIS A 187 11.51 1.00 18.24
C HIS A 187 10.52 1.89 17.46
N VAL A 188 10.97 2.59 16.43
CA VAL A 188 10.10 3.38 15.55
C VAL A 188 9.14 2.46 14.79
N LEU A 189 9.66 1.38 14.19
CA LEU A 189 8.86 0.42 13.44
C LEU A 189 7.89 -0.33 14.34
N ASP A 190 8.31 -0.74 15.54
CA ASP A 190 7.43 -1.35 16.53
C ASP A 190 6.29 -0.42 16.91
N THR A 191 6.57 0.87 17.09
CA THR A 191 5.53 1.87 17.39
C THR A 191 4.51 1.98 16.26
N ILE A 192 4.99 1.99 15.00
CA ILE A 192 4.13 2.08 13.81
C ILE A 192 3.34 0.79 13.57
N ASN A 193 3.92 -0.37 13.84
CA ASN A 193 3.26 -1.67 13.65
C ASN A 193 2.18 -1.95 14.71
N ASN A 194 2.15 -1.19 15.81
CA ASN A 194 1.17 -1.31 16.89
C ASN A 194 0.11 -0.18 16.88
N ILE A 195 -0.17 0.41 15.72
CA ILE A 195 -1.26 1.38 15.55
C ILE A 195 -2.61 0.68 15.80
N THR A 196 -3.45 1.26 16.65
CA THR A 196 -4.80 0.75 16.94
C THR A 196 -5.79 1.08 15.83
N GLU A 197 -6.95 0.43 15.82
CA GLU A 197 -8.02 0.72 14.85
C GLU A 197 -8.51 2.18 14.94
N GLU A 198 -8.73 2.69 16.16
CA GLU A 198 -9.10 4.09 16.39
C GLU A 198 -8.03 5.06 15.85
N THR A 199 -6.75 4.76 16.09
CA THR A 199 -5.65 5.60 15.61
C THR A 199 -5.54 5.53 14.08
N SER A 200 -5.74 4.35 13.48
CA SER A 200 -5.79 4.17 12.03
C SER A 200 -6.88 5.04 11.40
N GLU A 201 -8.09 5.01 11.95
CA GLU A 201 -9.23 5.80 11.48
C GLU A 201 -8.94 7.31 11.55
N LEU A 202 -8.36 7.77 12.67
CA LEU A 202 -7.93 9.15 12.83
C LEU A 202 -6.87 9.56 11.80
N ILE A 203 -5.85 8.72 11.60
CA ILE A 203 -4.78 8.99 10.63
C ILE A 203 -5.35 9.13 9.23
N VAL A 204 -6.21 8.20 8.81
CA VAL A 204 -6.78 8.17 7.46
C VAL A 204 -7.67 9.39 7.21
N ASN A 205 -8.57 9.71 8.14
CA ASN A 205 -9.49 10.85 7.98
C ASN A 205 -8.70 12.17 7.92
N LYS A 206 -7.75 12.38 8.83
CA LYS A 206 -6.91 13.58 8.84
C LYS A 206 -6.02 13.68 7.59
N ALA A 207 -5.48 12.56 7.09
CA ALA A 207 -4.72 12.55 5.84
C ALA A 207 -5.56 12.98 4.63
N ILE A 208 -6.81 12.51 4.54
CA ILE A 208 -7.73 12.91 3.47
C ILE A 208 -8.05 14.40 3.57
N GLU A 209 -8.33 14.92 4.76
CA GLU A 209 -8.59 16.34 5.00
C GLU A 209 -7.37 17.21 4.63
N SER A 210 -6.16 16.84 5.09
CA SER A 210 -4.93 17.55 4.77
C SER A 210 -4.63 17.55 3.27
N MET A 211 -4.91 16.44 2.58
CA MET A 211 -4.77 16.36 1.12
C MET A 211 -5.73 17.32 0.41
N GLN A 212 -6.99 17.39 0.86
CA GLN A 212 -8.00 18.28 0.27
C GLN A 212 -7.66 19.76 0.49
N GLN A 213 -7.25 20.13 1.71
CA GLN A 213 -6.81 21.49 2.04
C GLN A 213 -5.56 21.91 1.24
N SER A 214 -4.67 20.97 0.97
CA SER A 214 -3.48 21.21 0.15
C SER A 214 -3.80 21.39 -1.33
N GLY A 215 -4.90 20.79 -1.83
CA GLY A 215 -5.37 20.99 -3.21
C GLY A 215 -6.15 22.29 -3.41
N THR A 216 -6.78 22.83 -2.36
CA THR A 216 -7.44 24.15 -2.40
C THR A 216 -6.45 25.31 -2.21
N THR A 217 -5.30 25.04 -1.58
CA THR A 217 -4.25 26.04 -1.34
C THR A 217 -3.17 25.92 -2.42
N GLN A 218 -3.16 26.82 -3.41
CA GLN A 218 -2.19 26.89 -4.54
C GLN A 218 -0.69 26.77 -4.16
N GLN A 219 -0.34 26.86 -2.87
CA GLN A 219 1.03 26.84 -2.36
C GLN A 219 1.68 25.46 -2.37
N VAL A 220 0.93 24.35 -2.31
CA VAL A 220 1.56 23.02 -2.29
C VAL A 220 1.91 22.56 -3.71
N ASP A 221 1.11 22.94 -4.70
CA ASP A 221 1.39 22.64 -6.12
C ASP A 221 2.68 23.30 -6.63
N MET A 222 3.14 24.41 -6.02
CA MET A 222 4.46 25.00 -6.29
C MET A 222 5.64 24.12 -5.84
N TYR A 223 5.48 23.31 -4.80
CA TYR A 223 6.51 22.33 -4.38
C TYR A 223 6.52 21.12 -5.32
N PHE A 224 5.37 20.74 -5.86
CA PHE A 224 5.22 19.62 -6.78
C PHE A 224 5.61 19.93 -8.24
N THR A 225 5.51 21.20 -8.67
CA THR A 225 5.94 21.65 -10.00
C THR A 225 7.44 21.94 -10.10
N LYS A 226 8.15 22.19 -9.00
CA LYS A 226 9.62 22.37 -9.02
C LYS A 226 10.43 21.08 -9.25
N HIS A 227 9.78 19.92 -9.13
CA HIS A 227 10.40 18.59 -9.28
C HIS A 227 9.65 17.71 -10.31
N SER A 228 9.08 18.34 -11.36
CA SER A 228 8.54 17.66 -12.55
C SER A 228 9.31 18.13 -13.78
#